data_AF-A0A7S3AF10-F1
#
_entry.id   AF-A0A7S3AF10-F1
#
_cell.length_a   1.000
_cell.length_b   1.000
_cell.length_c   1.000
_cell.angle_alpha   90.00
_cell.angle_beta   90.00
_cell.angle_gamma   90.00
#
_symmetry.space_group_name_H-M   'P 1'
#
loop_
_entity.id
_entity.type
_entity.pdbx_description
1 polymer ?
#
loop_
_entity_poly.entity_id
_entity_poly.type
_entity_poly.pdbx_seq_one_letter_code
_entity_poly.pdbx_strand_id
1 'polypeptide(L)'
;SANAPSSSSSSALTGRASVEECLSLQLAAADDSHLVQVCVVDHSSYAPPHLHLQLLFADRSRSPWVGVNNATLLDLQAVLDALLEQTGHVRVHLHEPAPTSNPASAAVVEALPRHVLEPC
;
A
#
# COMPACT_ATOMS: atom_id res chain seq x y z
N SER A 1 -42.76 13.69 28.41
CA SER A 1 -41.30 13.51 28.38
C SER A 1 -40.88 13.05 27.00
N ALA A 2 -40.14 13.88 26.27
CA ALA A 2 -39.72 13.59 24.90
C ALA A 2 -38.44 12.74 24.90
N ASN A 3 -38.42 11.67 24.11
CA ASN A 3 -37.30 10.76 23.94
C ASN A 3 -36.32 11.36 22.92
N ALA A 4 -35.07 11.60 23.31
CA ALA A 4 -34.03 12.11 22.40
C ALA A 4 -33.44 10.96 21.57
N PRO A 5 -33.20 11.13 20.25
CA PRO A 5 -32.44 10.17 19.49
C PRO A 5 -30.95 10.28 19.84
N SER A 6 -30.39 9.19 20.35
CA SER A 6 -28.95 9.03 20.57
C SER A 6 -28.26 8.81 19.22
N SER A 7 -27.82 9.89 18.60
CA SER A 7 -26.97 9.83 17.40
C SER A 7 -25.57 9.36 17.80
N SER A 8 -25.30 8.08 17.66
CA SER A 8 -23.96 7.50 17.75
C SER A 8 -23.15 7.95 16.53
N SER A 9 -22.59 9.16 16.61
CA SER A 9 -21.66 9.69 15.62
C SER A 9 -20.36 8.89 15.68
N SER A 10 -20.28 7.77 14.94
CA SER A 10 -19.00 7.15 14.62
C SER A 10 -18.22 8.19 13.81
N SER A 11 -17.28 8.88 14.45
CA SER A 11 -16.40 9.82 13.75
C SER A 11 -15.59 8.99 12.76
N ALA A 12 -15.83 9.19 11.47
CA ALA A 12 -15.02 8.57 10.43
C ALA A 12 -13.55 8.89 10.71
N LEU A 13 -12.72 7.84 10.83
CA LEU A 13 -11.28 8.00 10.98
C LEU A 13 -10.75 8.77 9.78
N THR A 14 -9.81 9.68 10.02
CA THR A 14 -9.10 10.37 8.94
C THR A 14 -8.28 9.35 8.13
N GLY A 15 -7.96 9.66 6.87
CA GLY A 15 -7.16 8.76 6.03
C GLY A 15 -5.85 8.33 6.69
N ARG A 16 -5.15 9.29 7.30
CA ARG A 16 -3.97 9.05 8.13
C ARG A 16 -4.23 8.06 9.27
N ALA A 17 -5.29 8.26 10.06
CA ALA A 17 -5.60 7.37 11.18
C ALA A 17 -5.92 5.94 10.71
N SER A 18 -6.62 5.79 9.58
CA SER A 18 -6.89 4.48 8.97
C SER A 18 -5.59 3.78 8.54
N VAL A 19 -4.62 4.53 8.01
CA VAL A 19 -3.29 3.97 7.68
C VAL A 19 -2.52 3.57 8.93
N GLU A 20 -2.49 4.43 9.96
CA GLU A 20 -1.81 4.16 11.24
C GLU A 20 -2.36 2.88 11.89
N GLU A 21 -3.69 2.73 11.95
CA GLU A 21 -4.34 1.52 12.45
C GLU A 21 -3.95 0.29 11.63
N CYS A 22 -4.04 0.38 10.29
CA CYS A 22 -3.68 -0.73 9.40
C CYS A 22 -2.22 -1.16 9.61
N LEU A 23 -1.26 -0.24 9.60
CA LEU A 23 0.16 -0.58 9.77
C LEU A 23 0.43 -1.12 11.17
N SER A 24 -0.17 -0.55 12.21
CA SER A 24 -0.01 -1.02 13.60
C SER A 24 -0.47 -2.48 13.75
N LEU A 25 -1.62 -2.84 13.19
CA LEU A 25 -2.15 -4.20 13.24
C LEU A 25 -1.23 -5.19 12.51
N GLN A 26 -0.73 -4.82 11.33
CA GLN A 26 0.14 -5.70 10.55
C GLN A 26 1.52 -5.86 11.19
N LEU A 27 2.09 -4.80 11.76
CA LEU A 27 3.37 -4.84 12.46
C LEU A 27 3.27 -5.64 13.76
N ALA A 28 2.17 -5.53 14.51
CA ALA A 28 1.94 -6.31 15.71
C ALA A 28 1.78 -7.82 15.43
N ALA A 29 1.36 -8.18 14.21
CA ALA A 29 1.22 -9.57 13.78
C ALA A 29 2.50 -10.15 13.15
N ALA A 30 3.52 -9.32 12.89
CA ALA A 30 4.80 -9.78 12.36
C ALA A 30 5.69 -10.24 13.53
N ASP A 31 5.85 -11.56 13.68
CA ASP A 31 6.68 -12.20 14.72
C ASP A 31 8.17 -11.80 14.59
N ASP A 32 8.52 -10.59 15.03
CA ASP A 32 9.86 -9.95 14.99
C ASP A 32 10.42 -9.59 13.60
N SER A 33 9.69 -9.85 12.51
CA SER A 33 10.08 -9.43 11.17
C SER A 33 9.79 -7.95 10.94
N HIS A 34 10.77 -7.18 10.44
CA HIS A 34 10.56 -5.75 10.16
C HIS A 34 10.06 -5.51 8.74
N LEU A 35 9.23 -4.47 8.60
CA LEU A 35 8.71 -4.00 7.33
C LEU A 35 9.82 -3.41 6.46
N VAL A 36 9.93 -3.84 5.19
CA VAL A 36 10.94 -3.34 4.25
C VAL A 36 10.34 -2.65 3.02
N GLN A 37 9.10 -2.99 2.66
CA GLN A 37 8.41 -2.38 1.54
C GLN A 37 6.89 -2.44 1.71
N VAL A 38 6.20 -1.39 1.27
CA VAL A 38 4.74 -1.36 1.09
C VAL A 38 4.43 -1.29 -0.40
N CYS A 39 3.79 -2.32 -0.93
CA CYS A 39 3.19 -2.31 -2.25
C CYS A 39 1.83 -1.63 -2.18
N VAL A 40 1.53 -0.74 -3.15
CA VAL A 40 0.33 0.10 -3.11
C VAL A 40 -0.37 0.09 -4.45
N VAL A 41 -1.68 -0.13 -4.46
CA VAL A 41 -2.56 0.28 -5.56
C VAL A 41 -3.29 1.54 -5.12
N ASP A 42 -3.13 2.63 -5.87
CA ASP A 42 -3.70 3.92 -5.55
C ASP A 42 -5.05 4.14 -6.27
N HIS A 43 -6.13 4.17 -5.50
CA HIS A 43 -7.47 4.56 -5.95
C HIS A 43 -7.90 5.90 -5.33
N SER A 44 -6.97 6.80 -5.03
CA SER A 44 -7.26 8.14 -4.49
C SER A 44 -8.14 9.01 -5.41
N SER A 45 -8.23 8.66 -6.70
CA SER A 45 -9.13 9.31 -7.67
C SER A 45 -10.57 8.80 -7.64
N TYR A 46 -10.85 7.72 -6.92
CA TYR A 46 -12.18 7.13 -6.79
C TYR A 46 -12.98 7.82 -5.68
N ALA A 47 -14.30 7.63 -5.67
CA ALA A 47 -15.19 8.12 -4.62
C ALA A 47 -15.90 6.94 -3.94
N PRO A 48 -15.54 6.57 -2.69
CA PRO A 48 -14.53 7.20 -1.83
C PRO A 48 -13.07 6.85 -2.21
N PRO A 49 -12.10 7.74 -1.93
CA PRO A 49 -10.69 7.47 -2.16
C PRO A 49 -10.21 6.36 -1.24
N HIS A 50 -9.39 5.45 -1.73
CA HIS A 50 -8.83 4.36 -0.94
C HIS A 50 -7.51 3.86 -1.52
N LEU A 51 -6.76 3.14 -0.70
CA LEU A 51 -5.55 2.42 -1.11
C LEU A 51 -5.76 0.92 -0.92
N HIS A 52 -5.13 0.10 -1.77
CA HIS A 52 -4.86 -1.29 -1.41
C HIS A 52 -3.39 -1.42 -1.05
N LEU A 53 -3.09 -1.99 0.11
CA LEU A 53 -1.75 -2.16 0.63
C LEU A 53 -1.41 -3.65 0.72
N GLN A 54 -0.17 -3.99 0.38
CA GLN A 54 0.45 -5.27 0.72
C GLN A 54 1.83 -4.99 1.31
N LEU A 55 2.08 -5.53 2.50
CA LEU A 55 3.33 -5.32 3.23
C LEU A 55 4.30 -6.46 2.92
N LEU A 56 5.55 -6.12 2.67
CA LEU A 56 6.66 -7.05 2.51
C LEU A 56 7.61 -6.90 3.68
N PHE A 57 7.90 -8.02 4.34
CA PHE A 57 8.78 -8.08 5.49
C PHE A 57 10.16 -8.65 5.14
N ALA A 58 11.13 -8.46 6.04
CA ALA A 58 12.54 -8.83 5.80
C ALA A 58 12.76 -10.34 5.61
N ASP A 59 11.94 -11.17 6.25
CA ASP A 59 11.89 -12.63 6.07
C ASP A 59 11.26 -13.07 4.73
N ARG A 60 10.92 -12.11 3.86
CA ARG A 60 10.27 -12.28 2.55
C ARG A 60 8.80 -12.72 2.63
N SER A 61 8.21 -12.76 3.82
CA SER A 61 6.77 -12.95 3.97
C SER A 61 6.01 -11.72 3.48
N ARG A 62 4.74 -11.91 3.10
CA ARG A 62 3.87 -10.84 2.60
C ARG A 62 2.51 -10.90 3.28
N SER A 63 1.94 -9.74 3.59
CA SER A 63 0.54 -9.67 4.01
C SER A 63 -0.39 -9.97 2.83
N PRO A 64 -1.63 -10.39 3.09
CA PRO A 64 -2.72 -10.23 2.14
C PRO A 64 -2.88 -8.76 1.73
N TRP A 65 -3.51 -8.51 0.59
CA TRP A 65 -3.92 -7.16 0.21
C TRP A 65 -5.03 -6.65 1.15
N VAL A 66 -4.84 -5.46 1.72
CA VAL A 66 -5.79 -4.83 2.63
C VAL A 66 -6.24 -3.49 2.04
N GLY A 67 -7.55 -3.25 2.00
CA GLY A 67 -8.12 -1.97 1.60
C GLY A 67 -8.12 -0.98 2.76
N VAL A 68 -7.58 0.21 2.55
CA VAL A 68 -7.59 1.32 3.51
C VAL A 68 -8.46 2.43 2.95
N ASN A 69 -9.66 2.58 3.53
CA ASN A 69 -10.67 3.54 3.08
C ASN A 69 -10.33 4.97 3.51
N ASN A 70 -10.75 5.92 2.69
CA ASN A 70 -10.58 7.36 2.89
C ASN A 70 -9.11 7.80 3.02
N ALA A 71 -8.18 7.04 2.44
CA ALA A 71 -6.75 7.28 2.51
C ALA A 71 -6.16 7.57 1.13
N THR A 72 -5.08 8.36 1.13
CA THR A 72 -4.30 8.74 -0.05
C THR A 72 -2.84 8.34 0.12
N LEU A 73 -2.08 8.35 -0.98
CA LEU A 73 -0.62 8.14 -0.92
C LEU A 73 0.09 9.14 0.00
N LEU A 74 -0.41 10.37 0.09
CA LEU A 74 0.16 11.39 0.99
C LEU A 74 -0.02 11.01 2.46
N ASP A 75 -1.20 10.48 2.82
CA ASP A 75 -1.44 9.95 4.16
C ASP A 75 -0.48 8.79 4.47
N LEU A 76 -0.32 7.87 3.53
CA LEU A 76 0.61 6.74 3.67
C LEU A 76 2.05 7.21 3.87
N GLN A 77 2.53 8.14 3.05
CA GLN A 77 3.89 8.66 3.15
C GLN A 77 4.12 9.32 4.51
N ALA A 78 3.18 10.14 4.98
CA ALA A 78 3.30 10.82 6.27
C ALA A 78 3.37 9.85 7.47
N VAL A 79 2.68 8.71 7.40
CA VAL A 79 2.74 7.67 8.43
C VAL A 79 4.04 6.88 8.34
N LEU A 80 4.46 6.52 7.12
CA LEU A 80 5.73 5.83 6.91
C LEU A 80 6.89 6.68 7.41
N ASP A 81 6.96 7.96 7.05
CA ASP A 81 8.02 8.89 7.48
C ASP A 81 8.14 8.94 9.02
N ALA A 82 6.99 8.93 9.73
CA ALA A 82 6.96 8.87 11.20
C ALA A 82 7.46 7.51 11.75
N LEU A 83 7.19 6.41 11.04
CA LEU A 83 7.72 5.08 11.38
C LEU A 83 9.23 4.95 11.08
N LEU A 84 9.74 5.62 10.04
CA LEU A 84 11.15 5.54 9.64
C LEU A 84 12.11 6.04 10.74
N GLU A 85 11.65 6.95 11.61
CA GLU A 85 12.41 7.38 12.80
C GLU A 85 12.76 6.20 13.72
N GLN A 86 12.02 5.10 13.63
CA GLN A 86 12.14 3.93 14.50
C GLN A 86 12.70 2.68 13.79
N THR A 87 12.37 2.46 12.51
CA THR A 87 12.62 1.15 11.85
C THR A 87 13.58 1.19 10.66
N GLY A 88 14.13 2.36 10.30
CA GLY A 88 14.92 2.52 9.07
C GLY A 88 14.04 2.61 7.81
N HIS A 89 14.65 2.63 6.62
CA HIS A 89 13.99 2.99 5.35
C HIS A 89 13.01 1.93 4.81
N VAL A 90 11.71 2.24 4.79
CA VAL A 90 10.65 1.45 4.11
C VAL A 90 10.45 1.95 2.68
N ARG A 91 10.49 1.05 1.70
CA ARG A 91 10.25 1.41 0.28
C ARG A 91 8.75 1.42 -0.04
N VAL A 92 8.31 2.39 -0.85
CA VAL A 92 6.95 2.38 -1.43
C VAL A 92 7.04 1.92 -2.89
N HIS A 93 6.27 0.89 -3.26
CA HIS A 93 6.20 0.36 -4.63
C HIS A 93 4.77 0.49 -5.18
N LEU A 94 4.58 1.30 -6.22
CA LEU A 94 3.27 1.54 -6.83
C LEU A 94 2.94 0.47 -7.87
N HIS A 95 1.77 -0.14 -7.73
CA HIS A 95 1.18 -1.07 -8.67
C HIS A 95 0.11 -0.37 -9.51
N GLU A 96 0.01 -0.75 -10.78
CA GLU A 96 -1.14 -0.41 -11.61
C GLU A 96 -2.40 -1.13 -11.10
N PRO A 97 -3.59 -0.50 -11.11
CA PRO A 97 -4.87 -1.09 -10.67
C PRO A 97 -5.20 -2.43 -11.34
N ALA A 98 -4.79 -2.54 -12.59
CA ALA A 98 -4.64 -3.77 -13.31
C ALA A 98 -3.49 -3.53 -14.29
N PRO A 99 -2.49 -4.43 -14.40
CA PRO A 99 -1.61 -4.37 -15.53
C PRO A 99 -2.52 -4.47 -16.75
N THR A 100 -2.56 -3.42 -17.57
CA THR A 100 -2.98 -3.66 -18.94
C THR A 100 -1.89 -4.58 -19.49
N SER A 101 -2.16 -5.89 -19.51
CA SER A 101 -1.24 -6.89 -20.06
C SER A 101 -1.21 -6.77 -21.58
N ASN A 102 -1.20 -5.54 -22.07
CA ASN A 102 -0.97 -5.23 -23.44
C ASN A 102 0.47 -5.64 -23.69
N PRO A 103 0.71 -6.62 -24.57
CA PRO A 103 2.07 -6.94 -24.96
C PRO A 103 2.75 -5.64 -25.43
N ALA A 104 4.04 -5.50 -25.13
CA ALA A 104 4.84 -4.44 -25.71
C ALA A 104 4.66 -4.44 -27.23
N SER A 105 4.64 -3.27 -27.87
CA SER A 105 4.42 -3.19 -29.31
C SER A 105 5.50 -3.99 -30.05
N ALA A 106 5.11 -4.67 -31.14
CA ALA A 106 6.03 -5.49 -31.92
C ALA A 106 7.26 -4.69 -32.38
N ALA A 107 7.06 -3.44 -32.80
CA ALA A 107 8.15 -2.54 -33.20
C ALA A 107 9.15 -2.27 -32.06
N VAL A 108 8.67 -2.10 -30.82
CA VAL A 108 9.55 -1.94 -29.64
C VAL A 108 10.30 -3.23 -29.36
N VAL A 109 9.61 -4.38 -29.39
CA VAL A 109 10.21 -5.70 -29.16
C VAL A 109 11.28 -6.02 -30.22
N GLU A 110 11.07 -5.62 -31.47
CA GLU A 110 12.03 -5.78 -32.57
C GLU A 110 13.24 -4.84 -32.46
N ALA A 111 13.04 -3.62 -31.94
CA ALA A 111 14.12 -2.65 -31.77
C ALA A 111 15.04 -2.95 -30.56
N LEU A 112 14.61 -3.81 -29.63
CA LEU A 112 15.41 -4.13 -28.45
C LEU A 112 16.63 -4.99 -28.80
N PRO A 113 17.84 -4.61 -28.36
CA PRO A 113 19.05 -5.40 -28.59
C PRO A 113 18.92 -6.75 -27.88
N ARG A 114 18.94 -7.83 -28.66
CA ARG A 114 18.92 -9.20 -28.13
C ARG A 114 20.35 -9.61 -27.78
N HIS A 115 20.74 -9.40 -26.54
CA HIS A 115 21.95 -10.00 -26.02
C HIS A 115 21.68 -11.46 -25.66
N VAL A 116 22.49 -12.37 -26.20
CA VAL A 116 22.47 -13.78 -25.80
C VAL A 116 23.27 -13.88 -24.50
N LEU A 117 22.64 -14.41 -23.45
CA LEU A 117 23.38 -14.81 -22.25
C LEU A 117 24.15 -16.07 -22.61
N GLU A 118 25.46 -15.96 -22.78
CA GLU A 118 26.29 -17.15 -22.93
C GLU A 118 26.35 -17.89 -21.58
N PRO A 119 26.11 -19.21 -21.55
CA PRO A 119 26.30 -19.99 -20.34
C PRO A 119 27.79 -19.99 -19.95
N CYS A 120 28.08 -19.60 -18.70
CA CYS A 120 29.41 -19.72 -18.09
C CYS A 120 29.79 -21.17 -17.82
#